data_AF-A0A7J3VUC7-F1
#
_entry.id   AF-A0A7J3VUC7-F1
#
_cell.length_a   1.000
_cell.length_b   1.000
_cell.length_c   1.000
_cell.angle_alpha   90.00
_cell.angle_beta   90.00
_cell.angle_gamma   90.00
#
_symmetry.space_group_name_H-M   'P 1'
#
loop_
_entity.id
_entity.type
_entity.pdbx_description
1 polymer ?
#
loop_
_entity_poly.entity_id
_entity_poly.type
_entity_poly.pdbx_seq_one_letter_code
_entity_poly.pdbx_strand_id
1 'polypeptide(L)'
;MCIFRLLRGRNYFCGKRYPLPCSPGICPFGPILWQSLVNRDFKPSKYWLMPSMQHVDSMEEAWRGLASGEALYVVKEIVYRVGEKHGRQL
;
A
#
# COMPACT_ATOMS: atom_id res chain seq x y z
N MET A 1 0.97 -3.88 8.67
CA MET A 1 0.44 -3.81 7.30
C MET A 1 0.76 -2.45 6.75
N CYS A 2 1.86 -2.34 6.00
CA CYS A 2 2.25 -1.07 5.40
C CYS A 2 1.46 -0.82 4.11
N ILE A 3 0.52 0.11 4.13
CA ILE A 3 -0.28 0.47 2.93
C ILE A 3 0.48 1.30 1.92
N PHE A 4 1.63 1.88 2.28
CA PHE A 4 2.41 2.74 1.39
C PHE A 4 3.66 2.06 0.84
N ARG A 5 3.95 0.79 1.18
CA ARG A 5 5.20 0.15 0.74
C ARG A 5 5.01 -0.55 -0.61
N LEU A 6 5.49 0.07 -1.68
CA LEU A 6 5.28 -0.43 -3.04
C LEU A 6 6.58 -1.00 -3.60
N LEU A 7 6.50 -2.16 -4.27
CA LEU A 7 7.65 -2.85 -4.87
C LEU A 7 7.85 -2.39 -6.32
N ARG A 8 9.09 -2.09 -6.70
CA ARG A 8 9.49 -1.82 -8.10
C ARG A 8 10.84 -2.47 -8.37
N GLY A 9 10.85 -3.52 -9.19
CA GLY A 9 12.04 -4.35 -9.39
C GLY A 9 12.46 -5.00 -8.06
N ARG A 10 13.66 -4.68 -7.58
CA ARG A 10 14.20 -5.18 -6.30
C ARG A 10 14.09 -4.18 -5.14
N ASN A 11 13.53 -3.00 -5.39
CA ASN A 11 13.52 -1.89 -4.43
C ASN A 11 12.10 -1.58 -3.96
N TYR A 12 12.00 -1.05 -2.74
CA TYR A 12 10.75 -0.56 -2.17
C TYR A 12 10.72 0.96 -2.11
N PHE A 13 9.56 1.53 -2.44
CA PHE A 13 9.31 2.96 -2.45
C PHE A 13 8.11 3.29 -1.57
N CYS A 14 8.08 4.52 -1.03
CA CYS A 14 6.95 4.99 -0.25
C CYS A 14 5.89 5.61 -1.16
N GLY A 15 4.74 4.97 -1.33
CA GLY A 15 3.62 5.45 -2.13
C GLY A 15 3.10 6.82 -1.71
N LYS A 16 3.26 7.22 -0.43
CA LYS A 16 2.89 8.56 0.08
C LYS A 16 3.92 9.65 -0.24
N ARG A 17 5.18 9.27 -0.42
CA ARG A 17 6.31 10.18 -0.63
C ARG A 17 7.09 9.84 -1.88
N TYR A 18 6.41 9.31 -2.90
CA TYR A 18 7.06 8.96 -4.16
C TYR A 18 7.76 10.20 -4.73
N PRO A 19 9.00 10.09 -5.25
CA PRO A 19 9.77 8.88 -5.57
C PRO A 19 10.75 8.40 -4.48
N LEU A 20 10.54 8.76 -3.21
CA LEU A 20 11.50 8.44 -2.16
C LEU A 20 11.48 6.94 -1.79
N PRO A 21 12.66 6.33 -1.52
CA PRO A 21 12.76 4.95 -1.04
C PRO A 21 11.98 4.72 0.25
N CYS A 22 11.43 3.52 0.42
CA CYS A 22 10.76 3.15 1.66
C CYS A 22 11.81 2.89 2.76
N SER A 23 11.99 3.86 3.65
CA SER A 23 12.93 3.77 4.78
C SER A 23 12.33 4.40 6.05
N PRO A 24 12.92 4.16 7.24
CA PRO A 24 12.43 4.73 8.49
C PRO A 24 12.28 6.26 8.46
N GLY A 25 13.25 6.98 7.88
CA GLY A 25 13.24 8.44 7.81
C GLY A 25 12.24 9.01 6.80
N ILE A 26 11.81 8.21 5.83
CA ILE A 26 10.81 8.60 4.82
C ILE A 26 9.39 8.19 5.24
N CYS A 27 9.26 7.23 6.17
CA CYS A 27 7.95 6.72 6.58
C CYS A 27 7.03 7.87 7.07
N PRO A 28 5.82 8.02 6.52
CA PRO A 28 4.87 9.03 7.02
C PRO A 28 4.44 8.77 8.47
N PHE A 29 4.60 7.53 8.96
CA PHE A 29 4.30 7.14 10.33
C PHE A 29 5.52 7.20 11.26
N GLY A 30 6.66 7.69 10.77
CA GLY A 30 7.91 7.78 11.52
C GLY A 30 8.66 6.45 11.66
N PRO A 31 9.89 6.52 12.20
CA PRO A 31 10.82 5.38 12.22
C PRO A 31 10.37 4.25 13.17
N ILE A 32 9.70 4.59 14.28
CA ILE A 32 9.24 3.60 15.27
C ILE A 32 8.18 2.68 14.65
N LEU A 33 7.14 3.26 14.02
CA LEU A 33 6.07 2.47 13.40
C LEU A 33 6.51 1.79 12.11
N TRP A 34 7.50 2.36 11.39
CA TRP A 34 7.98 1.78 10.14
C TRP A 34 8.36 0.30 10.31
N GLN A 35 9.14 -0.03 11.33
CA GLN A 35 9.60 -1.41 11.55
C GLN A 35 8.43 -2.39 11.71
N SER A 36 7.45 -2.05 12.54
CA SER A 36 6.26 -2.88 12.75
C SER A 36 5.39 -2.99 11.50
N LEU A 37 5.32 -1.92 10.70
CA LEU A 37 4.53 -1.88 9.47
C LEU A 37 5.15 -2.73 8.36
N VAL A 38 6.47 -2.64 8.15
CA VAL A 38 7.19 -3.38 7.09
C VAL A 38 7.32 -4.86 7.40
N ASN A 39 7.42 -5.25 8.68
CA ASN A 39 7.41 -6.66 9.08
C ASN A 39 6.06 -7.35 8.83
N ARG A 40 5.00 -6.56 8.71
CA ARG A 40 3.64 -7.02 8.41
C ARG A 40 3.20 -6.56 7.01
N ASP A 41 4.15 -6.36 6.09
CA ASP A 41 3.83 -5.98 4.73
C ASP A 41 3.09 -7.10 4.00
N PHE A 42 2.29 -6.76 3.00
CA PHE A 42 1.40 -7.70 2.32
C PHE A 42 1.24 -7.34 0.85
N LYS A 43 0.83 -8.33 0.04
CA LYS A 43 0.45 -8.13 -1.36
C LYS A 43 -1.05 -7.83 -1.40
N PRO A 44 -1.48 -6.64 -1.85
CA PRO A 44 -2.90 -6.33 -1.96
C PRO A 44 -3.49 -6.90 -3.26
N SER A 45 -4.82 -6.95 -3.34
CA SER A 45 -5.54 -7.23 -4.58
C SER A 45 -5.64 -6.01 -5.49
N LYS A 46 -5.73 -4.80 -4.90
CA LYS A 46 -5.86 -3.53 -5.61
C LYS A 46 -5.03 -2.42 -4.99
N TYR A 47 -4.86 -1.34 -5.75
CA TYR A 47 -4.22 -0.11 -5.33
C TYR A 47 -5.16 1.06 -5.60
N TRP A 48 -5.15 2.04 -4.70
CA TRP A 48 -5.86 3.29 -4.88
C TRP A 48 -4.90 4.37 -5.38
N LEU A 49 -5.27 5.02 -6.47
CA LEU A 49 -4.69 6.26 -6.94
C LEU A 49 -5.37 7.41 -6.18
N MET A 50 -4.57 8.20 -5.47
CA MET A 50 -5.08 9.26 -4.61
C MET A 50 -4.64 10.64 -5.14
N PRO A 51 -5.49 11.68 -4.99
CA PRO A 51 -6.73 11.70 -4.20
C PRO A 51 -8.00 11.32 -4.95
N SER A 52 -7.91 10.95 -6.23
CA SER A 52 -9.09 10.64 -7.06
C SER A 52 -9.89 9.42 -6.61
N MET A 53 -9.35 8.60 -5.70
CA MET A 53 -9.97 7.35 -5.22
C MET A 53 -10.27 6.36 -6.35
N GLN A 54 -9.46 6.39 -7.41
CA GLN A 54 -9.55 5.43 -8.50
C GLN A 54 -8.81 4.15 -8.13
N HIS A 55 -9.38 3.00 -8.49
CA HIS A 55 -8.74 1.71 -8.33
C HIS A 55 -7.97 1.27 -9.55
N VAL A 56 -6.85 0.59 -9.30
CA VAL A 56 -6.11 -0.18 -10.30
C VAL A 56 -5.77 -1.56 -9.75
N ASP A 57 -5.72 -2.55 -10.63
CA ASP A 57 -5.61 -3.96 -10.24
C ASP A 57 -4.15 -4.45 -10.26
N SER A 58 -3.23 -3.63 -10.78
CA SER A 58 -1.80 -3.98 -10.89
C SER A 58 -0.86 -2.94 -10.27
N MET A 59 0.32 -3.40 -9.87
CA MET A 59 1.38 -2.53 -9.37
C MET A 59 1.94 -1.66 -10.52
N GLU A 60 1.96 -2.17 -11.74
CA GLU A 60 2.41 -1.48 -12.95
C GLU A 60 1.53 -0.26 -13.26
N GLU A 61 0.21 -0.39 -13.16
CA GLU A 61 -0.72 0.73 -13.31
C GLU A 61 -0.57 1.74 -12.19
N ALA A 62 -0.38 1.28 -10.95
CA ALA A 62 -0.10 2.16 -9.81
C ALA A 62 1.18 2.99 -10.04
N TRP A 63 2.24 2.36 -10.59
CA TRP A 63 3.46 3.07 -10.96
C TRP A 63 3.25 4.05 -12.10
N ARG A 64 2.44 3.70 -13.09
CA ARG A 64 2.10 4.59 -14.19
C ARG A 64 1.39 5.83 -13.68
N GLY A 65 0.41 5.68 -12.78
CA GLY A 65 -0.32 6.80 -12.19
C GLY A 65 0.58 7.76 -11.40
N LEU A 66 1.55 7.23 -10.64
CA LEU A 66 2.55 8.05 -9.95
C LEU A 66 3.52 8.75 -10.91
N ALA A 67 3.92 8.08 -11.99
CA ALA A 67 4.89 8.63 -12.94
C ALA A 67 4.29 9.67 -13.90
N SER A 68 3.01 9.52 -14.26
CA SER A 68 2.28 10.46 -15.12
C SER A 68 1.78 11.70 -14.37
N GLY A 69 1.76 11.66 -13.03
CA GLY A 69 1.15 12.70 -12.19
C GLY A 69 -0.37 12.56 -12.02
N GLU A 70 -0.98 11.51 -12.57
CA GLU A 70 -2.39 11.17 -12.36
C GLU A 70 -2.70 10.89 -10.88
N ALA A 71 -1.75 10.30 -10.16
CA ALA A 71 -1.82 10.06 -8.73
C ALA A 71 -0.78 10.91 -7.99
N LEU A 72 -1.19 11.63 -6.95
CA LEU A 72 -0.28 12.30 -6.02
C LEU A 72 0.37 11.31 -5.06
N TYR A 73 -0.37 10.25 -4.69
CA TYR A 73 0.15 9.14 -3.92
C TYR A 73 -0.67 7.88 -4.17
N VAL A 74 -0.10 6.73 -3.78
CA VAL A 74 -0.75 5.43 -3.91
C VAL A 74 -0.82 4.71 -2.56
N VAL A 75 -1.95 4.06 -2.31
CA VAL A 75 -2.15 3.14 -1.17
C VAL A 75 -2.58 1.76 -1.63
N LYS A 76 -2.09 0.74 -0.94
CA LYS A 76 -2.61 -0.63 -1.03
C LYS A 76 -4.02 -0.67 -0.45
N GLU A 77 -4.92 -1.38 -1.12
CA GLU A 77 -6.22 -1.73 -0.53
C GLU A 77 -6.03 -2.64 0.69
N ILE A 78 -6.81 -2.40 1.75
CA ILE A 78 -6.96 -3.32 2.87
C ILE A 78 -8.38 -3.86 2.86
N VAL A 79 -8.50 -5.19 2.86
CA VAL A 79 -9.79 -5.87 3.04
C VAL A 79 -9.81 -6.50 4.43
N TYR A 80 -10.78 -6.11 5.26
CA TYR A 80 -11.03 -6.73 6.55
C TYR A 80 -12.13 -7.79 6.39
N ARG A 81 -11.80 -9.06 6.64
CA ARG A 81 -12.82 -10.11 6.80
C ARG A 81 -13.27 -10.10 8.26
N VAL A 82 -14.47 -9.62 8.52
CA VAL A 82 -15.11 -9.77 9.83
C VAL A 82 -15.79 -11.14 9.85
N GLY A 83 -15.40 -12.00 10.78
CA GLY A 83 -15.78 -13.42 10.77
C GLY A 83 -17.29 -13.64 10.79
N GLU A 84 -17.78 -14.44 9.83
CA GLU A 84 -19.03 -15.17 10.00
C GLU A 84 -18.84 -16.07 11.22
N LYS A 85 -19.66 -15.85 12.26
CA LYS A 85 -19.77 -16.81 13.35
C LYS A 85 -20.07 -18.15 12.72
N HIS A 86 -19.24 -19.16 13.00
CA HIS A 86 -19.53 -20.54 12.66
C HIS A 86 -20.97 -20.85 13.09
N GLY A 87 -21.87 -21.00 12.12
CA GLY A 87 -23.15 -21.62 12.34
C GLY A 87 -22.86 -23.02 12.86
N ARG A 88 -23.19 -23.27 14.13
CA ARG A 88 -23.25 -24.62 14.68
C ARG A 88 -24.09 -25.46 13.73
N GLN A 89 -23.51 -26.54 13.22
CA GLN A 89 -24.28 -27.70 12.78
C GLN A 89 -25.19 -28.12 13.94
N LEU A 90 -26.49 -28.14 13.70
CA LEU A 90 -27.47 -28.97 14.40
C LEU A 90 -28.17 -29.80 13.33
#